data_AF-G8B1R5-F1
#
_entry.id   AF-G8B1R5-F1
#
_cell.length_a   1.000
_cell.length_b   1.000
_cell.length_c   1.000
_cell.angle_alpha   90.00
_cell.angle_beta   90.00
_cell.angle_gamma   90.00
#
_symmetry.space_group_name_H-M   'P 1'
#
loop_
_entity.id
_entity.type
_entity.pdbx_description
1 polymer ?
#
loop_
_entity_poly.entity_id
_entity_poly.type
_entity_poly.pdbx_seq_one_letter_code
_entity_poly.pdbx_strand_id
1 'polypeptide(L)'
;MKIYVLCAVLFFTPTVFGIYSSAIWDALLHANEEPCGRSAGLSEESIESSRRARYLPESPEMNVFAFCVIRVLNIMSKDGKVNPDIGSYLVPTNTPDITKVISEKCRTHVGVDAGDTARTILNCYLQADQLVISLPSDAQLTFN
;
A
#
# COMPACT_ATOMS: atom_id res chain seq x y z
N MET A 1 -64.69 6.42 -5.62
CA MET A 1 -63.88 7.04 -4.55
C MET A 1 -63.61 6.01 -3.45
N LYS A 2 -62.34 5.64 -3.26
CA LYS A 2 -61.68 5.44 -1.96
C LYS A 2 -60.20 5.15 -2.24
N ILE A 3 -59.41 6.18 -1.98
CA ILE A 3 -57.96 6.20 -2.03
C ILE A 3 -57.47 5.42 -0.81
N TYR A 4 -56.65 4.39 -1.03
CA TYR A 4 -55.80 3.80 0.01
C TYR A 4 -54.35 4.02 -0.39
N VAL A 5 -53.88 5.21 -0.05
CA VAL A 5 -52.47 5.54 0.17
C VAL A 5 -52.07 4.78 1.44
N LEU A 6 -51.14 3.82 1.34
CA LEU A 6 -50.27 3.35 2.44
C LEU A 6 -49.39 2.19 1.95
N CYS A 7 -48.16 2.53 1.56
CA CYS A 7 -46.90 1.83 1.80
C CYS A 7 -45.87 2.40 0.82
N ALA A 8 -45.62 3.71 0.99
CA ALA A 8 -44.30 4.23 0.70
C ALA A 8 -43.29 3.53 1.62
N VAL A 9 -42.04 3.56 1.17
CA VAL A 9 -40.81 3.36 1.93
C VAL A 9 -40.10 2.02 1.67
N LEU A 10 -39.26 2.09 0.62
CA LEU A 10 -37.85 1.70 0.65
C LEU A 10 -37.53 0.24 1.00
N PHE A 11 -37.61 -0.63 -0.01
CA PHE A 11 -36.72 -1.79 -0.12
C PHE A 11 -36.02 -1.80 -1.49
N PHE A 12 -35.37 -0.67 -1.82
CA PHE A 12 -34.14 -0.73 -2.59
C PHE A 12 -33.02 -0.71 -1.56
N THR A 13 -32.66 -1.87 -1.00
CA THR A 13 -31.32 -2.00 -0.43
C THR A 13 -30.42 -2.28 -1.62
N PRO A 14 -29.64 -1.32 -2.13
CA PRO A 14 -28.57 -1.69 -3.03
C PRO A 14 -27.60 -2.48 -2.16
N THR A 15 -27.45 -3.77 -2.44
CA THR A 15 -26.36 -4.59 -1.93
C THR A 15 -25.06 -4.08 -2.53
N VAL A 16 -24.60 -2.91 -2.08
CA VAL A 16 -23.25 -2.41 -2.34
C VAL A 16 -22.35 -2.94 -1.22
N PHE A 17 -22.18 -4.25 -1.18
CA PHE A 17 -21.07 -4.88 -0.46
C PHE A 17 -20.17 -5.49 -1.53
N GLY A 18 -19.35 -4.66 -2.18
CA GLY A 18 -18.44 -5.16 -3.22
C GLY A 18 -17.46 -4.18 -3.85
N ILE A 19 -17.46 -2.88 -3.51
CA ILE A 19 -16.59 -1.89 -4.17
C ILE A 19 -15.66 -1.09 -3.25
N TYR A 20 -15.53 -1.46 -1.97
CA TYR A 20 -14.73 -0.67 -1.02
C TYR A 20 -13.32 -1.20 -0.73
N SER A 21 -12.88 -2.34 -1.27
CA SER A 21 -11.55 -2.86 -0.89
C SER A 21 -10.40 -2.04 -1.48
N SER A 22 -10.34 -1.81 -2.79
CA SER A 22 -9.17 -1.17 -3.43
C SER A 22 -8.96 0.27 -2.96
N ALA A 23 -10.03 1.08 -2.88
CA ALA A 23 -9.94 2.48 -2.48
C ALA A 23 -9.51 2.67 -1.01
N ILE A 24 -9.87 1.75 -0.11
CA ILE A 24 -9.46 1.81 1.31
C ILE A 24 -7.97 1.48 1.45
N TRP A 25 -7.48 0.50 0.67
CA TRP A 25 -6.09 0.09 0.71
C TRP A 25 -5.14 1.08 0.04
N ASP A 26 -5.55 1.68 -1.08
CA ASP A 26 -4.85 2.81 -1.68
C ASP A 26 -4.77 3.96 -0.67
N ALA A 27 -5.90 4.35 -0.06
CA ALA A 27 -5.91 5.38 0.96
C ALA A 27 -5.02 5.05 2.18
N LEU A 28 -4.92 3.77 2.56
CA LEU A 28 -4.03 3.32 3.64
C LEU A 28 -2.55 3.47 3.26
N LEU A 29 -2.14 3.06 2.05
CA LEU A 29 -0.76 3.30 1.60
C LEU A 29 -0.47 4.80 1.49
N HIS A 30 -1.32 5.55 0.79
CA HIS A 30 -1.20 7.00 0.62
C HIS A 30 -1.05 7.74 1.97
N ALA A 31 -1.92 7.43 2.94
CA ALA A 31 -1.92 8.10 4.25
C ALA A 31 -0.69 7.78 5.10
N ASN A 32 0.02 6.68 4.81
CA ASN A 32 1.18 6.26 5.58
C ASN A 32 2.52 6.57 4.87
N GLU A 33 2.54 6.67 3.56
CA GLU A 33 3.76 7.01 2.80
C GLU A 33 4.24 8.44 3.04
N GLU A 34 3.33 9.42 3.15
CA GLU A 34 3.69 10.82 3.45
C GLU A 34 4.37 10.96 4.82
N PRO A 35 3.81 10.44 5.94
CA PRO A 35 4.52 10.39 7.21
C PRO A 35 5.86 9.66 7.14
N CYS A 36 5.94 8.54 6.42
CA CYS A 36 7.18 7.79 6.24
C CYS A 36 8.25 8.62 5.53
N GLY A 37 7.90 9.27 4.41
CA GLY A 37 8.81 10.11 3.63
C GLY A 37 9.31 11.31 4.43
N ARG A 38 8.42 11.97 5.17
CA ARG A 38 8.80 13.07 6.09
C ARG A 38 9.74 12.60 7.20
N SER A 39 9.46 11.45 7.81
CA SER A 39 10.32 10.90 8.87
C SER A 39 11.71 10.50 8.37
N ALA A 40 11.81 10.11 7.10
CA ALA A 40 13.05 9.77 6.43
C ALA A 40 13.83 10.99 5.90
N GLY A 41 13.22 12.18 5.90
CA GLY A 41 13.81 13.39 5.32
C GLY A 41 13.87 13.38 3.79
N LEU A 42 13.00 12.60 3.13
CA LEU A 42 12.95 12.55 1.66
C LEU A 42 12.29 13.81 1.08
N SER A 43 12.83 14.29 -0.04
CA SER A 43 12.14 15.27 -0.87
C SER A 43 11.01 14.60 -1.67
N GLU A 44 10.01 15.39 -2.03
CA GLU A 44 8.93 14.95 -2.91
C GLU A 44 9.48 14.41 -4.25
N GLU A 45 10.47 15.10 -4.82
CA GLU A 45 11.15 14.67 -6.05
C GLU A 45 11.81 13.28 -5.92
N SER A 46 12.40 12.97 -4.76
CA SER A 46 13.04 11.67 -4.53
C SER A 46 12.01 10.53 -4.51
N ILE A 47 10.84 10.78 -3.89
CA ILE A 47 9.72 9.83 -3.88
C ILE A 47 9.12 9.69 -5.28
N GLU A 48 8.95 10.80 -6.01
CA GLU A 48 8.46 10.81 -7.40
C GLU A 48 9.36 10.04 -8.36
N SER A 49 10.67 10.28 -8.27
CA SER A 49 11.67 9.58 -9.06
C SER A 49 11.60 8.08 -8.80
N SER A 50 11.51 7.70 -7.53
CA SER A 50 11.40 6.30 -7.11
C SER A 50 10.10 5.65 -7.58
N ARG A 51 8.97 6.38 -7.53
CA ARG A 51 7.68 5.94 -8.05
C ARG A 51 7.75 5.65 -9.54
N ARG A 52 8.28 6.60 -10.33
CA ARG A 52 8.41 6.47 -11.79
C ARG A 52 9.34 5.33 -12.16
N ALA A 53 10.43 5.17 -11.42
CA ALA A 53 11.39 4.09 -11.62
C ALA A 53 10.89 2.73 -11.11
N ARG A 54 9.82 2.71 -10.29
CA ARG A 54 9.37 1.53 -9.53
C ARG A 54 10.51 0.89 -8.74
N TYR A 55 11.33 1.75 -8.14
CA TYR A 55 12.56 1.34 -7.48
C TYR A 55 13.02 2.38 -6.48
N LEU A 56 13.39 1.92 -5.29
CA LEU A 56 14.01 2.70 -4.23
C LEU A 56 15.55 2.57 -4.33
N PRO A 57 16.26 3.67 -4.64
CA PRO A 57 17.71 3.67 -4.70
C PRO A 57 18.32 3.37 -3.33
N GLU A 58 19.57 2.89 -3.34
CA GLU A 58 20.31 2.61 -2.11
C GLU A 58 20.71 3.92 -1.43
N SER A 59 20.07 4.22 -0.30
CA SER A 59 20.45 5.33 0.59
C SER A 59 19.92 5.07 2.00
N PRO A 60 20.53 5.68 3.04
CA PRO A 60 20.00 5.61 4.41
C PRO A 60 18.55 6.10 4.53
N GLU A 61 18.20 7.16 3.82
CA GLU A 61 16.85 7.75 3.83
C GLU A 61 15.83 6.80 3.18
N MET A 62 16.19 6.17 2.05
CA MET A 62 15.34 5.18 1.40
C MET A 62 15.17 3.91 2.23
N ASN A 63 16.19 3.51 2.98
CA ASN A 63 16.09 2.40 3.94
C ASN A 63 15.10 2.75 5.07
N VAL A 64 15.17 3.96 5.62
CA VAL A 64 14.22 4.43 6.65
C VAL A 64 12.80 4.50 6.10
N PHE A 65 12.62 5.06 4.90
CA PHE A 65 11.33 5.13 4.23
C PHE A 65 10.74 3.73 4.02
N ALA A 66 11.51 2.82 3.42
CA ALA A 66 11.07 1.46 3.16
C ALA A 66 10.74 0.71 4.45
N PHE A 67 11.56 0.88 5.50
CA PHE A 67 11.31 0.28 6.81
C PHE A 67 10.00 0.76 7.43
N CYS A 68 9.65 2.03 7.25
CA CYS A 68 8.38 2.56 7.70
C CYS A 68 7.20 1.95 6.92
N VAL A 69 7.26 1.96 5.58
CA VAL A 69 6.18 1.44 4.72
C VAL A 69 5.96 -0.06 4.93
N ILE A 70 7.01 -0.86 4.92
CA ILE A 70 6.89 -2.33 5.06
C ILE A 70 6.26 -2.75 6.41
N ARG A 71 6.42 -1.91 7.45
CA ARG A 71 5.81 -2.12 8.77
C ARG A 71 4.32 -1.80 8.76
N VAL A 72 3.92 -0.76 8.03
CA VAL A 72 2.49 -0.44 7.81
C VAL A 72 1.82 -1.60 7.10
N LEU A 73 2.51 -2.24 6.16
CA LEU A 73 2.03 -3.42 5.43
C LEU A 73 2.06 -4.72 6.25
N ASN A 74 2.52 -4.67 7.50
CA ASN A 74 2.68 -5.83 8.39
C ASN A 74 3.59 -6.94 7.83
N ILE A 75 4.49 -6.60 6.90
CA ILE A 75 5.46 -7.52 6.29
C ILE A 75 6.70 -7.64 7.18
N MET A 76 7.03 -6.60 7.94
CA MET A 76 8.14 -6.60 8.89
C MET A 76 7.71 -5.96 10.22
N SER A 77 8.23 -6.47 11.32
CA SER A 77 8.02 -5.92 12.66
C SER A 77 8.95 -4.75 12.98
N LYS A 78 8.70 -4.07 14.11
CA LYS A 78 9.49 -2.91 14.55
C LYS A 78 10.95 -3.25 14.89
N ASP A 79 11.24 -4.49 15.25
CA ASP A 79 12.59 -5.00 15.53
C ASP A 79 13.30 -5.53 14.27
N GLY A 80 12.72 -5.35 13.08
CA GLY A 80 13.33 -5.70 11.81
C GLY A 80 13.20 -7.15 11.39
N LYS A 81 12.32 -7.91 12.03
CA LYS A 81 12.05 -9.31 11.64
C LYS A 81 10.94 -9.34 10.60
N VAL A 82 11.19 -10.07 9.53
CA VAL A 82 10.16 -10.36 8.51
C VAL A 82 9.09 -11.24 9.14
N ASN A 83 7.82 -10.84 8.99
CA ASN A 83 6.69 -11.56 9.53
C ASN A 83 6.48 -12.86 8.73
N PRO A 84 6.46 -14.05 9.36
CA PRO A 84 6.27 -15.30 8.63
C PRO A 84 4.84 -15.52 8.14
N ASP A 85 3.85 -14.82 8.70
CA ASP A 85 2.44 -14.97 8.35
C ASP A 85 2.04 -14.05 7.18
N ILE A 86 2.18 -14.57 5.96
CA ILE A 86 1.83 -13.87 4.72
C ILE A 86 0.33 -13.52 4.67
N GLY A 87 -0.53 -14.31 5.32
CA GLY A 87 -1.97 -14.05 5.34
C GLY A 87 -2.34 -12.76 6.10
N SER A 88 -1.42 -12.26 6.92
CA SER A 88 -1.58 -11.02 7.69
C SER A 88 -1.05 -9.77 6.98
N TYR A 89 -0.47 -9.92 5.79
CA TYR A 89 0.09 -8.80 5.05
C TYR A 89 -1.02 -7.93 4.47
N LEU A 90 -0.81 -6.62 4.49
CA LEU A 90 -1.78 -5.63 4.01
C LEU A 90 -1.43 -5.15 2.58
N VAL A 91 -1.04 -6.09 1.71
CA VAL A 91 -0.72 -5.79 0.30
C VAL A 91 -2.04 -5.70 -0.49
N PRO A 92 -2.38 -4.53 -1.07
CA PRO A 92 -3.59 -4.36 -1.87
C PRO A 92 -3.54 -5.26 -3.11
N THR A 93 -4.59 -6.06 -3.34
CA THR A 93 -4.62 -6.93 -4.53
C THR A 93 -6.02 -7.39 -4.93
N ASN A 94 -6.23 -7.57 -6.23
CA ASN A 94 -7.38 -8.26 -6.81
C ASN A 94 -7.05 -9.72 -7.20
N THR A 95 -5.80 -10.14 -7.03
CA THR A 95 -5.25 -11.46 -7.38
C THR A 95 -4.51 -12.06 -6.18
N PRO A 96 -5.24 -12.47 -5.12
CA PRO A 96 -4.65 -12.88 -3.84
C PRO A 96 -3.69 -14.06 -3.96
N ASP A 97 -3.97 -15.03 -4.84
CA ASP A 97 -3.07 -16.19 -5.04
C ASP A 97 -1.72 -15.77 -5.63
N ILE A 98 -1.74 -14.87 -6.63
CA ILE A 98 -0.51 -14.32 -7.23
C ILE A 98 0.25 -13.49 -6.20
N THR A 99 -0.47 -12.69 -5.42
CA THR A 99 0.11 -11.83 -4.38
C THR A 99 0.75 -12.65 -3.28
N LYS A 100 0.17 -13.79 -2.91
CA LYS A 100 0.74 -14.72 -1.97
C LYS A 100 2.06 -15.30 -2.49
N VAL A 101 2.09 -15.77 -3.75
CA VAL A 101 3.32 -16.30 -4.37
C VAL A 101 4.42 -15.23 -4.43
N ILE A 102 4.06 -14.00 -4.80
CA ILE A 102 5.02 -12.89 -4.81
C ILE A 102 5.48 -12.55 -3.40
N SER A 103 4.60 -12.57 -2.41
CA SER A 103 4.95 -12.35 -1.01
C SER A 103 5.87 -13.44 -0.45
N GLU A 104 5.64 -14.70 -0.81
CA GLU A 104 6.52 -15.82 -0.48
C GLU A 104 7.92 -15.64 -1.05
N LYS A 105 8.01 -15.12 -2.29
CA LYS A 105 9.29 -14.79 -2.92
C LYS A 105 9.94 -13.57 -2.30
N CYS A 106 9.22 -12.46 -2.15
CA CYS A 106 9.82 -11.19 -1.75
C CYS A 106 10.32 -11.22 -0.30
N ARG A 107 9.61 -11.90 0.61
CA ARG A 107 9.99 -11.98 2.03
C ARG A 107 11.33 -12.67 2.29
N THR A 108 11.88 -13.43 1.32
CA THR A 108 13.17 -14.11 1.48
C THR A 108 14.36 -13.20 1.17
N HIS A 109 14.12 -11.98 0.68
CA HIS A 109 15.19 -11.02 0.47
C HIS A 109 15.76 -10.54 1.80
N VAL A 110 17.08 -10.40 1.85
CA VAL A 110 17.85 -9.97 3.02
C VAL A 110 18.87 -8.94 2.55
N GLY A 111 18.94 -7.83 3.27
CA GLY A 111 19.94 -6.78 3.08
C GLY A 111 21.02 -6.83 4.16
N VAL A 112 21.87 -5.80 4.19
CA VAL A 112 22.95 -5.68 5.19
C VAL A 112 22.43 -5.41 6.61
N ASP A 113 21.28 -4.75 6.72
CA ASP A 113 20.58 -4.44 7.96
C ASP A 113 19.05 -4.48 7.76
N ALA A 114 18.28 -4.17 8.80
CA ALA A 114 16.81 -4.21 8.74
C ALA A 114 16.21 -3.20 7.74
N GLY A 115 16.80 -2.01 7.61
CA GLY A 115 16.32 -0.98 6.69
C GLY A 115 16.63 -1.35 5.24
N ASP A 116 17.84 -1.86 4.99
CA ASP A 116 18.23 -2.37 3.67
C ASP A 116 17.43 -3.62 3.28
N THR A 117 17.15 -4.50 4.24
CA THR A 117 16.23 -5.63 4.05
C THR A 117 14.84 -5.14 3.67
N ALA A 118 14.30 -4.15 4.39
CA ALA A 118 12.99 -3.58 4.08
C ALA A 118 12.96 -2.97 2.67
N ARG A 119 13.99 -2.20 2.29
CA ARG A 119 14.11 -1.62 0.95
C ARG A 119 14.18 -2.69 -0.14
N THR A 120 14.94 -3.76 0.09
CA THR A 120 15.07 -4.87 -0.87
C THR A 120 13.76 -5.62 -1.04
N ILE A 121 13.04 -5.90 0.05
CA ILE A 121 11.71 -6.53 -0.01
C ILE A 121 10.72 -5.61 -0.73
N LEU A 122 10.68 -4.32 -0.39
CA LEU A 122 9.76 -3.37 -1.02
C LEU A 122 10.03 -3.22 -2.52
N ASN A 123 11.31 -3.16 -2.93
CA ASN A 123 11.71 -3.18 -4.34
C ASN A 123 11.21 -4.43 -5.07
N CYS A 124 11.22 -5.61 -4.43
CA CYS A 124 10.67 -6.81 -5.03
C CYS A 124 9.17 -6.68 -5.33
N TYR A 125 8.38 -6.07 -4.44
CA TYR A 125 6.97 -5.80 -4.69
C TYR A 125 6.73 -4.75 -5.80
N LEU A 126 7.54 -3.69 -5.83
CA LEU A 126 7.46 -2.64 -6.86
C LEU A 126 7.77 -3.21 -8.26
N GLN A 127 8.79 -4.06 -8.37
CA GLN A 127 9.17 -4.72 -9.62
C GLN A 127 8.16 -5.80 -10.07
N ALA A 128 7.39 -6.35 -9.13
CA ALA A 128 6.35 -7.33 -9.41
C ALA A 128 4.96 -6.68 -9.64
N ASP A 129 4.90 -5.35 -9.75
CA ASP A 129 3.68 -4.56 -9.93
C ASP A 129 2.60 -4.85 -8.86
N GLN A 130 3.01 -5.26 -7.66
CA GLN A 130 2.10 -5.51 -6.54
C GLN A 130 1.90 -4.29 -5.64
N LEU A 131 2.85 -3.36 -5.67
CA LEU A 131 2.78 -2.10 -4.94
C LEU A 131 3.18 -0.96 -5.88
N VAL A 132 2.63 0.22 -5.60
CA VAL A 132 3.00 1.47 -6.25
C VAL A 132 3.20 2.51 -5.14
N ILE A 133 4.29 3.26 -5.21
CA ILE A 133 4.50 4.41 -4.34
C ILE A 133 3.51 5.49 -4.74
N SER A 134 2.82 6.06 -3.79
CA SER A 134 1.66 6.91 -3.98
C SER A 134 1.85 8.17 -3.13
N LEU A 135 2.16 9.30 -3.78
CA LEU A 135 2.21 10.57 -3.05
C LEU A 135 0.81 10.95 -2.56
N PRO A 136 0.69 11.74 -1.47
CA PRO A 136 -0.52 12.49 -1.22
C PRO A 136 -0.81 13.35 -2.45
N SER A 137 -2.03 13.24 -2.94
CA SER A 137 -2.48 13.81 -4.20
C SER A 137 -2.57 15.34 -4.15
N ASP A 138 -1.48 16.03 -4.44
CA ASP A 138 -1.58 17.36 -5.09
C ASP A 138 -1.62 17.22 -6.63
N ALA A 139 -1.34 16.03 -7.16
CA ALA A 139 -1.36 15.74 -8.60
C ALA A 139 -2.71 15.23 -9.15
N GLN A 140 -3.74 15.07 -8.31
CA GLN A 140 -5.06 14.55 -8.74
C GLN A 140 -6.16 15.64 -8.82
N LEU A 141 -5.84 16.93 -8.67
CA LEU A 141 -6.80 18.04 -8.81
C LEU A 141 -6.63 18.90 -10.07
N THR A 142 -5.90 18.42 -11.08
CA THR A 142 -5.94 19.01 -12.43
C THR A 142 -6.39 17.98 -13.46
N PHE A 143 -7.60 17.45 -13.30
CA PHE A 143 -8.39 16.95 -14.43
C PHE A 143 -9.81 17.49 -14.30
N ASN A 144 -10.12 18.42 -15.21
CA ASN A 144 -11.34 19.22 -15.42
C ASN A 144 -11.47 20.50 -14.59
#